data_AF-A0A6J4QP89-F1
#
_entry.id   AF-A0A6J4QP89-F1
#
_cell.length_a   1.000
_cell.length_b   1.000
_cell.length_c   1.000
_cell.angle_alpha   90.00
_cell.angle_beta   90.00
_cell.angle_gamma   90.00
#
_symmetry.space_group_name_H-M   'P 1'
#
loop_
_entity.id
_entity.type
_entity.pdbx_description
1 polymer ?
#
loop_
_entity_poly.entity_id
_entity_poly.type
_entity_poly.pdbx_seq_one_letter_code
_entity_poly.pdbx_strand_id
1 'polypeptide(L)'
;MATKGRPFTVRLRPEVERRLEEEARRARRPKTVMLEALADEGLRMRRFPGIGFRGAEHDRRAWIMGTGLDVWEMIELYGDGGEGILKNHPISRRQLEVALAYYKEHADEVDWHIEENSRTPEEWHKLYPGILPPPEE
;
A
#
# COMPACT_ATOMS: atom_id res chain seq x y z
N MET A 1 -20.17 -1.88 -4.01
CA MET A 1 -20.23 -2.99 -4.99
C MET A 1 -19.03 -2.85 -5.92
N ALA A 2 -18.14 -3.83 -6.00
CA ALA A 2 -17.01 -3.75 -6.92
C ALA A 2 -17.52 -3.72 -8.36
N THR A 3 -17.30 -2.62 -9.06
CA THR A 3 -17.68 -2.45 -10.47
C THR A 3 -16.88 -3.46 -11.29
N LYS A 4 -17.55 -4.43 -11.93
CA LYS A 4 -16.86 -5.39 -12.80
C LYS A 4 -16.12 -4.63 -13.91
N GLY A 5 -14.83 -4.92 -14.07
CA GLY A 5 -14.03 -4.40 -15.17
C GLY A 5 -14.62 -4.77 -16.54
N ARG A 6 -14.36 -3.93 -17.55
CA ARG A 6 -14.78 -4.21 -18.93
C ARG A 6 -13.79 -5.18 -19.57
N PRO A 7 -14.25 -6.25 -20.26
CA PRO A 7 -13.34 -7.18 -20.90
C PRO A 7 -12.57 -6.50 -22.04
N PHE A 8 -11.28 -6.77 -22.14
CA PHE A 8 -10.45 -6.41 -23.27
C PHE A 8 -9.47 -7.54 -23.58
N THR A 9 -9.10 -7.69 -24.85
CA THR A 9 -8.16 -8.73 -25.28
C THR A 9 -6.74 -8.18 -25.29
N VAL A 10 -5.83 -8.87 -24.60
CA VAL A 10 -4.39 -8.56 -24.60
C VAL A 10 -3.62 -9.71 -25.21
N ARG A 11 -2.62 -9.39 -26.04
CA ARG A 11 -1.61 -10.36 -26.47
C ARG A 11 -0.35 -10.15 -25.65
N LEU A 12 -0.01 -11.13 -24.83
CA LEU A 12 1.22 -11.14 -24.07
C LEU A 12 2.28 -11.94 -24.83
N ARG A 13 3.54 -11.52 -24.69
CA ARG A 13 4.68 -12.35 -25.12
C ARG A 13 4.74 -13.59 -24.21
N PRO A 14 5.10 -14.78 -24.71
CA PRO A 14 5.11 -16.00 -23.90
C PRO A 14 5.89 -15.88 -22.58
N GLU A 15 7.02 -15.17 -22.59
CA GLU A 15 7.84 -14.94 -21.40
C GLU A 15 7.20 -13.99 -20.37
N VAL A 16 6.34 -13.06 -20.81
CA VAL A 16 5.58 -12.21 -19.89
C VAL A 16 4.43 -13.01 -19.28
N GLU A 17 3.74 -13.80 -20.09
CA GLU A 17 2.65 -14.66 -19.63
C GLU A 17 3.13 -15.68 -18.60
N ARG A 18 4.27 -16.33 -18.83
CA ARG A 18 4.88 -17.28 -17.88
C ARG A 18 5.16 -16.63 -16.52
N ARG A 19 5.79 -15.45 -16.51
CA ARG A 19 6.08 -14.71 -15.26
C ARG A 19 4.80 -14.30 -14.54
N LEU A 20 3.79 -13.84 -15.28
CA LEU A 20 2.49 -13.49 -14.73
C LEU A 20 1.80 -14.72 -14.08
N GLU A 21 1.86 -15.89 -14.71
CA GLU A 21 1.30 -17.13 -14.17
C GLU A 21 2.01 -17.59 -12.89
N GLU A 22 3.33 -17.42 -12.82
CA GLU A 22 4.11 -17.72 -11.63
C GLU A 22 3.73 -16.82 -10.45
N GLU A 23 3.61 -15.51 -10.68
CA GLU A 23 3.18 -14.54 -9.66
C GLU A 23 1.74 -14.79 -9.22
N ALA A 24 0.82 -15.00 -10.17
CA ALA A 24 -0.58 -15.30 -9.86
C ALA A 24 -0.72 -16.57 -9.01
N ARG A 25 0.06 -17.62 -9.32
CA ARG A 25 0.11 -18.86 -8.53
C ARG A 25 0.65 -18.62 -7.12
N ARG A 26 1.71 -17.82 -6.96
CA ARG A 26 2.29 -17.46 -5.65
C ARG A 26 1.27 -16.70 -4.79
N ALA A 27 0.57 -15.75 -5.39
CA ALA A 27 -0.46 -14.95 -4.72
C ALA A 27 -1.78 -15.72 -4.50
N ARG A 28 -1.95 -16.93 -5.07
CA ARG A 28 -3.21 -17.68 -5.11
C ARG A 28 -4.36 -16.87 -5.69
N ARG A 29 -4.10 -16.13 -6.77
CA ARG A 29 -5.07 -15.29 -7.48
C ARG A 29 -5.23 -15.74 -8.93
N PRO A 30 -6.39 -15.46 -9.57
CA PRO A 30 -6.53 -15.65 -11.01
C PRO A 30 -5.54 -14.79 -11.79
N LYS A 31 -5.03 -15.31 -12.92
CA LYS A 31 -4.09 -14.61 -13.81
C LYS A 31 -4.57 -13.21 -14.21
N THR A 32 -5.86 -13.07 -14.50
CA THR A 32 -6.47 -11.79 -14.90
C THR A 32 -6.47 -10.76 -13.79
N VAL A 33 -6.72 -11.19 -12.54
CA VAL A 33 -6.69 -10.32 -11.36
C VAL A 33 -5.27 -9.84 -11.09
N MET A 34 -4.29 -10.74 -11.20
CA MET A 34 -2.87 -10.36 -11.07
C MET A 34 -2.43 -9.40 -12.18
N LEU A 35 -2.91 -9.59 -13.41
CA LEU A 35 -2.62 -8.68 -14.52
C LEU A 35 -3.19 -7.28 -14.26
N GLU A 36 -4.44 -7.21 -13.77
CA GLU A 36 -5.10 -5.95 -13.43
C GLU A 36 -4.36 -5.23 -12.30
N ALA A 37 -4.02 -5.93 -11.22
CA ALA A 37 -3.26 -5.36 -10.10
C ALA A 37 -1.90 -4.82 -10.54
N LEU A 38 -1.09 -5.60 -11.28
CA LEU A 38 0.22 -5.17 -11.76
C LEU A 38 0.11 -4.01 -12.76
N ALA A 39 -0.93 -3.98 -13.58
CA ALA A 39 -1.18 -2.87 -14.50
C ALA A 39 -1.54 -1.59 -13.74
N ASP A 40 -2.43 -1.68 -12.75
CA ASP A 40 -2.82 -0.56 -11.91
C ASP A 40 -1.63 -0.01 -11.11
N GLU A 41 -0.86 -0.87 -10.44
CA GLU A 41 0.39 -0.48 -9.77
C GLU A 41 1.36 0.21 -10.74
N GLY A 42 1.55 -0.37 -11.93
CA GLY A 42 2.42 0.21 -12.97
C GLY A 42 1.97 1.61 -13.44
N LEU A 43 0.66 1.84 -13.54
CA LEU A 43 0.10 3.15 -13.90
C LEU A 43 0.25 4.14 -12.74
N ARG A 44 -0.02 3.72 -11.50
CA ARG A 44 0.16 4.55 -10.30
C ARG A 44 1.63 4.95 -10.11
N MET A 45 2.58 4.01 -10.23
CA MET A 45 4.01 4.32 -10.12
C MET A 45 4.50 5.30 -11.20
N ARG A 46 3.90 5.29 -12.39
CA ARG A 46 4.19 6.27 -13.45
C ARG A 46 3.61 7.65 -13.16
N ARG A 47 2.41 7.69 -12.56
CA ARG A 47 1.72 8.93 -12.19
C ARG A 47 2.34 9.61 -10.97
N PHE A 48 2.82 8.81 -10.02
CA PHE A 48 3.41 9.27 -8.76
C PHE A 48 4.88 8.79 -8.65
N PRO A 49 5.82 9.48 -9.33
CA PRO A 49 7.24 9.11 -9.28
C PRO A 49 7.76 9.13 -7.85
N GLY A 50 8.32 8.01 -7.40
CA GLY A 50 8.77 7.85 -6.02
C GLY A 50 7.90 6.90 -5.19
N ILE A 51 6.73 6.49 -5.71
CA ILE A 51 5.93 5.43 -5.09
C ILE A 51 6.30 4.08 -5.66
N GLY A 52 6.38 3.08 -4.79
CA GLY A 52 6.36 1.66 -5.15
C GLY A 52 5.25 0.94 -4.40
N PHE A 53 5.14 -0.37 -4.61
CA PHE A 53 4.20 -1.24 -3.91
C PHE A 53 4.94 -2.43 -3.27
N ARG A 54 4.58 -2.76 -2.03
CA ARG A 54 5.19 -3.85 -1.25
C ARG A 54 4.16 -4.56 -0.38
N GLY A 55 4.59 -5.63 0.31
CA GLY A 55 3.70 -6.45 1.12
C GLY A 55 3.09 -7.62 0.36
N ALA A 56 2.39 -8.47 1.10
CA ALA A 56 1.65 -9.60 0.55
C ALA A 56 0.42 -9.10 -0.21
N GLU A 57 -0.13 -9.89 -1.13
CA GLU A 57 -1.27 -9.48 -1.96
C GLU A 57 -2.50 -8.98 -1.17
N HIS A 58 -2.74 -9.55 0.01
CA HIS A 58 -3.87 -9.16 0.87
C HIS A 58 -3.60 -7.91 1.72
N ASP A 59 -2.34 -7.47 1.76
CA ASP A 59 -1.84 -6.32 2.51
C ASP A 59 -0.81 -5.61 1.63
N ARG A 60 -1.24 -5.33 0.38
CA ARG A 60 -0.40 -4.74 -0.65
C ARG A 60 -0.45 -3.23 -0.47
N ARG A 61 0.69 -2.62 -0.15
CA ARG A 61 0.78 -1.24 0.34
C ARG A 61 1.62 -0.36 -0.58
N ALA A 62 1.15 0.84 -0.83
CA ALA A 62 1.96 1.90 -1.42
C ALA A 62 3.03 2.37 -0.42
N TRP A 63 4.28 2.48 -0.87
CA TRP A 63 5.39 2.96 -0.05
C TRP A 63 6.21 4.04 -0.76
N ILE A 64 6.84 4.90 0.03
CA ILE A 64 7.66 6.00 -0.47
C ILE A 64 9.09 5.50 -0.64
N MET A 65 9.51 5.31 -1.88
CA MET A 65 10.84 4.81 -2.23
C MET A 65 11.94 5.73 -1.68
N GLY A 66 13.02 5.10 -1.21
CA GLY A 66 14.11 5.80 -0.54
C GLY A 66 13.80 6.17 0.92
N THR A 67 12.67 5.72 1.46
CA THR A 67 12.33 5.79 2.88
C THR A 67 11.97 4.41 3.40
N GLY A 68 11.85 4.26 4.73
CA GLY A 68 11.25 3.07 5.33
C GLY A 68 9.72 3.08 5.35
N LEU A 69 9.09 4.20 4.94
CA LEU A 69 7.70 4.52 5.24
C LEU A 69 6.75 4.08 4.13
N ASP A 70 5.65 3.45 4.53
CA ASP A 70 4.43 3.35 3.74
C ASP A 70 3.75 4.72 3.60
N VAL A 71 2.91 4.88 2.59
CA VAL A 71 2.18 6.15 2.38
C VAL A 71 1.30 6.46 3.58
N TRP A 72 0.61 5.46 4.13
CA TRP A 72 -0.28 5.65 5.29
C TRP A 72 0.49 6.14 6.53
N GLU A 73 1.68 5.59 6.82
CA GLU A 73 2.55 6.05 7.92
C GLU A 73 2.96 7.51 7.71
N MET A 74 3.26 7.89 6.46
CA MET A 74 3.62 9.27 6.14
C MET A 74 2.43 10.25 6.33
N ILE A 75 1.22 9.82 5.99
CA ILE A 75 0.00 10.62 6.18
C ILE A 75 -0.36 10.76 7.66
N GLU A 76 -0.26 9.68 8.43
CA GLU A 76 -0.46 9.69 9.88
C GLU A 76 0.51 10.65 10.58
N LEU A 77 1.82 10.49 10.32
CA LEU A 77 2.85 11.38 10.87
C LEU A 77 2.68 12.84 10.46
N TYR A 78 2.21 13.09 9.23
CA TYR A 78 1.90 14.44 8.77
C TYR A 78 0.64 15.00 9.44
N GLY A 79 -0.37 14.17 9.73
CA GLY A 79 -1.57 14.57 10.46
C GLY A 79 -1.25 15.08 11.87
N ASP A 80 -0.32 14.42 12.55
CA ASP A 80 0.09 14.77 13.92
C ASP A 80 1.01 16.01 13.98
N GLY A 81 1.97 16.11 13.05
CA GLY A 81 3.08 17.06 13.12
C GLY A 81 3.12 18.11 12.01
N GLY A 82 2.23 18.04 11.02
CA GLY A 82 2.28 18.84 9.80
C GLY A 82 3.64 18.76 9.11
N GLU A 83 4.13 19.89 8.58
CA GLU A 83 5.47 19.96 7.98
C GLU A 83 6.63 19.74 8.98
N GLY A 84 6.35 19.61 10.28
CA GLY A 84 7.35 19.28 11.30
C GLY A 84 8.07 17.96 11.03
N ILE A 85 7.40 17.02 10.34
CA ILE A 85 7.96 15.74 9.90
C ILE A 85 9.26 15.89 9.10
N LEU A 86 9.41 16.97 8.31
CA LEU A 86 10.61 17.24 7.50
C LEU A 86 11.86 17.55 8.34
N LYS A 87 11.67 17.93 9.62
CA LYS A 87 12.77 18.19 10.55
C LYS A 87 13.13 16.95 11.38
N ASN A 88 12.14 16.13 11.68
CA ASN A 88 12.26 15.02 12.63
C ASN A 88 12.59 13.68 11.95
N HIS A 89 12.34 13.57 10.64
CA HIS A 89 12.58 12.35 9.87
C HIS A 89 13.47 12.63 8.66
N PRO A 90 14.26 11.62 8.20
CA PRO A 90 15.11 11.75 7.03
C PRO A 90 14.30 11.65 5.74
N ILE A 91 13.36 12.57 5.54
CA ILE A 91 12.48 12.64 4.37
C ILE A 91 12.66 13.99 3.67
N SER A 92 12.56 13.97 2.34
CA SER A 92 12.59 15.18 1.53
C SER A 92 11.19 15.79 1.38
N ARG A 93 11.12 17.10 1.16
CA ARG A 93 9.85 17.78 0.82
C ARG A 93 9.15 17.13 -0.38
N ARG A 94 9.91 16.72 -1.40
CA ARG A 94 9.38 16.02 -2.58
C ARG A 94 8.69 14.71 -2.21
N GLN A 95 9.26 13.92 -1.30
CA GLN A 95 8.66 12.65 -0.86
C GLN A 95 7.33 12.90 -0.14
N LEU A 96 7.27 13.91 0.72
CA LEU A 96 6.03 14.32 1.38
C LEU A 96 4.97 14.79 0.37
N GLU A 97 5.35 15.64 -0.59
CA GLU A 97 4.43 16.12 -1.63
C GLU A 97 3.87 14.97 -2.47
N VAL A 98 4.68 13.97 -2.82
CA VAL A 98 4.23 12.78 -3.54
C VAL A 98 3.25 11.95 -2.70
N ALA A 99 3.51 11.76 -1.40
CA ALA A 99 2.60 11.05 -0.51
C ALA A 99 1.24 11.77 -0.39
N LEU A 100 1.25 13.08 -0.18
CA LEU A 100 0.04 13.90 -0.11
C LEU A 100 -0.74 13.86 -1.42
N ALA A 101 -0.05 13.91 -2.56
CA ALA A 101 -0.67 13.80 -3.88
C ALA A 101 -1.32 12.43 -4.11
N TYR A 102 -0.66 11.34 -3.68
CA TYR A 102 -1.22 10.00 -3.76
C TYR A 102 -2.45 9.86 -2.85
N TYR A 103 -2.36 10.33 -1.62
CA TYR A 103 -3.45 10.29 -0.65
C TYR A 103 -4.70 10.99 -1.17
N LYS A 104 -4.55 12.14 -1.83
CA LYS A 104 -5.66 12.87 -2.44
C LYS A 104 -6.48 12.04 -3.43
N GLU A 105 -5.87 11.08 -4.11
CA GLU A 105 -6.52 10.24 -5.13
C GLU A 105 -6.89 8.84 -4.64
N HIS A 106 -6.25 8.38 -3.56
CA HIS A 106 -6.37 7.03 -3.03
C HIS A 106 -6.67 7.04 -1.52
N ALA A 107 -7.47 8.02 -1.07
CA ALA A 107 -7.81 8.22 0.34
C ALA A 107 -8.41 6.95 0.96
N ASP A 108 -9.37 6.31 0.29
CA ASP A 108 -10.01 5.09 0.79
C ASP A 108 -9.02 3.97 1.16
N GLU A 109 -7.97 3.78 0.37
CA GLU A 109 -6.94 2.76 0.62
C GLU A 109 -6.06 3.16 1.80
N VAL A 110 -5.64 4.42 1.83
CA VAL A 110 -4.73 4.93 2.86
C VAL A 110 -5.42 5.03 4.22
N ASP A 111 -6.65 5.56 4.24
CA ASP A 111 -7.47 5.67 5.44
C ASP A 111 -7.81 4.28 6.00
N TRP A 112 -8.07 3.30 5.14
CA TRP A 112 -8.24 1.92 5.58
C TRP A 112 -7.01 1.39 6.33
N HIS A 113 -5.80 1.66 5.83
CA HIS A 113 -4.58 1.26 6.52
C HIS A 113 -4.38 2.02 7.84
N ILE A 114 -4.70 3.31 7.90
CA ILE A 114 -4.64 4.08 9.16
C ILE A 114 -5.61 3.47 10.18
N GLU A 115 -6.86 3.24 9.79
CA GLU A 115 -7.88 2.65 10.67
C GLU A 115 -7.47 1.25 11.15
N GLU A 116 -7.04 0.39 10.24
CA GLU A 116 -6.59 -0.97 10.53
C GLU A 116 -5.40 -1.01 11.51
N ASN A 117 -4.50 -0.02 11.45
CA ASN A 117 -3.34 0.06 12.33
C ASN A 117 -3.58 0.88 13.62
N SER A 118 -4.69 1.63 13.71
CA SER A 118 -5.05 2.47 14.86
C SER A 118 -5.63 1.71 16.07
N ARG A 119 -5.59 0.37 16.04
CA ARG A 119 -6.14 -0.48 17.12
C ARG A 119 -5.46 -0.20 18.46
N THR A 120 -6.27 -0.23 19.50
CA THR A 120 -5.85 -0.05 20.88
C THR A 120 -4.98 -1.22 21.38
N PRO A 121 -4.12 -1.02 22.39
CA PRO A 121 -3.39 -2.11 23.02
C PRO A 121 -4.29 -3.28 23.47
N GLU A 122 -5.49 -2.98 23.98
CA GLU A 122 -6.51 -3.95 24.39
C GLU A 122 -6.96 -4.82 23.21
N GLU A 123 -7.27 -4.20 22.07
CA GLU A 123 -7.69 -4.89 20.86
C GLU A 123 -6.58 -5.77 20.29
N TRP A 124 -5.35 -5.26 20.29
CA TRP A 124 -4.20 -6.02 19.85
C TRP A 124 -3.89 -7.21 20.77
N HIS A 125 -3.98 -7.04 22.09
CA HIS A 125 -3.85 -8.13 23.05
C HIS A 125 -4.93 -9.20 22.82
N LYS A 126 -6.18 -8.80 22.55
CA LYS A 126 -7.27 -9.73 22.23
C LYS A 126 -7.00 -10.56 20.97
N LEU A 127 -6.38 -9.97 19.96
CA LEU A 127 -6.02 -10.66 18.71
C LEU A 127 -4.79 -11.57 18.88
N TYR A 128 -3.80 -11.13 19.66
CA TYR A 128 -2.52 -11.82 19.82
C TYR A 128 -2.07 -11.96 21.28
N PRO A 129 -2.85 -12.65 22.13
CA PRO A 129 -2.62 -12.66 23.59
C PRO A 129 -1.31 -13.33 24.02
N GLY A 130 -0.72 -14.17 23.16
CA GLY A 130 0.57 -14.82 23.41
C GLY A 130 1.80 -14.02 22.93
N ILE A 131 1.59 -12.91 22.21
CA ILE A 131 2.67 -12.05 21.68
C ILE A 131 2.68 -10.71 22.40
N LEU A 132 1.50 -10.15 22.64
CA LEU A 132 1.34 -8.83 23.24
C LEU A 132 0.87 -8.97 24.69
N PRO A 133 1.52 -8.29 25.66
CA PRO A 133 1.10 -8.33 27.05
C PRO A 133 -0.28 -7.69 27.22
N PRO A 134 -1.01 -8.01 28.31
CA PRO A 134 -2.21 -7.27 28.65
C PRO A 134 -1.86 -5.77 28.85
N PRO A 135 -2.78 -4.86 28.52
CA PRO A 135 -2.56 -3.44 28.78
C PRO A 135 -2.30 -3.19 30.27
N GLU A 136 -1.38 -2.26 30.57
CA GLU A 136 -1.12 -1.82 31.94
C GLU A 136 -2.32 -1.02 32.45
N GLU A 137 -2.86 -1.41 33.62
CA GLU A 137 -3.97 -0.72 34.31
C GLU A 137 -3.62 0.71 34.76
#